data_AF-A0A376TEL4-F1
#
_entry.id   AF-A0A376TEL4-F1
#
_cell.length_a   1.000
_cell.length_b   1.000
_cell.length_c   1.000
_cell.angle_alpha   90.00
_cell.angle_beta   90.00
_cell.angle_gamma   90.00
#
_symmetry.space_group_name_H-M   'P 1'
#
loop_
_entity.id
_entity.type
_entity.pdbx_description
1 polymer ?
#
loop_
_entity_poly.entity_id
_entity_poly.type
_entity_poly.pdbx_seq_one_letter_code
_entity_poly.pdbx_strand_id
1 'polypeptide(L)'
;MIVFKGSDPDHIFEILLEAEVDVRDVTEEEGNIVIYTEPTDLHKGIAALKAAGITEFSTTELEMIAQSEVELSPEDLEIFEGLVDALEDDDDVQKVYHNVANL
;
A
#
# COMPACT_ATOMS: atom_id res chain seq x y z
N MET A 1 -1.11 -3.21 2.49
CA MET A 1 -1.91 -3.01 1.27
C MET A 1 -2.32 -4.36 0.70
N ILE A 2 -3.56 -4.48 0.21
CA ILE A 2 -4.07 -5.66 -0.50
C ILE A 2 -4.62 -5.17 -1.85
N VAL A 3 -4.21 -5.80 -2.95
CA VAL A 3 -4.64 -5.43 -4.30
C VAL A 3 -5.11 -6.67 -5.06
N PHE A 4 -6.26 -6.59 -5.73
CA PHE A 4 -6.78 -7.65 -6.61
C PHE A 4 -7.71 -7.06 -7.68
N LYS A 5 -7.98 -7.82 -8.75
CA LYS A 5 -8.92 -7.38 -9.79
C LYS A 5 -10.36 -7.33 -9.26
N GLY A 6 -11.02 -6.19 -9.49
CA GLY A 6 -12.40 -5.99 -9.08
C GLY A 6 -12.84 -4.55 -9.30
N SER A 7 -14.13 -4.28 -9.11
CA SER A 7 -14.70 -2.97 -9.44
C SER A 7 -15.80 -2.51 -8.48
N ASP A 8 -15.97 -3.19 -7.35
CA ASP A 8 -17.00 -2.88 -6.35
C ASP A 8 -16.36 -2.63 -4.98
N PRO A 9 -15.74 -1.45 -4.76
CA PRO A 9 -15.06 -1.13 -3.52
C PRO A 9 -16.02 -1.10 -2.32
N ASP A 10 -17.27 -0.66 -2.51
CA ASP A 10 -18.28 -0.59 -1.46
C ASP A 10 -18.59 -1.99 -0.89
N HIS A 11 -18.84 -2.97 -1.77
CA HIS A 11 -19.07 -4.35 -1.35
C HIS A 11 -17.87 -4.95 -0.59
N ILE A 12 -16.65 -4.64 -1.03
CA ILE A 12 -15.43 -5.12 -0.38
C ILE A 12 -15.26 -4.49 1.00
N PHE A 13 -15.56 -3.21 1.14
CA PHE A 13 -15.52 -2.53 2.41
C PHE A 13 -16.51 -3.16 3.41
N GLU A 14 -17.73 -3.49 2.98
CA GLU A 14 -18.71 -4.21 3.81
C GLU A 14 -18.20 -5.56 4.31
N ILE A 15 -17.61 -6.38 3.43
CA ILE A 15 -17.03 -7.70 3.79
C ILE A 15 -15.97 -7.53 4.89
N LEU A 16 -15.10 -6.53 4.75
CA LEU A 16 -14.01 -6.30 5.69
C LEU A 16 -14.53 -5.80 7.04
N LEU A 17 -15.55 -4.93 7.04
CA LEU A 17 -16.21 -4.47 8.27
C LEU A 17 -16.91 -5.61 9.01
N GLU A 18 -17.63 -6.48 8.30
CA GLU A 18 -18.27 -7.67 8.91
C GLU A 18 -17.26 -8.62 9.54
N ALA A 19 -16.06 -8.70 8.96
CA ALA A 19 -14.95 -9.46 9.49
C ALA A 19 -14.18 -8.73 10.62
N GLU A 20 -14.63 -7.53 11.02
CA GLU A 20 -14.00 -6.66 12.02
C GLU A 20 -12.55 -6.25 11.66
N VAL A 21 -12.24 -6.15 10.37
CA VAL A 21 -10.92 -5.69 9.90
C VAL A 21 -10.86 -4.18 10.06
N ASP A 22 -9.78 -3.67 10.67
CA ASP A 22 -9.54 -2.23 10.72
C ASP A 22 -9.04 -1.74 9.34
N VAL A 23 -9.95 -1.13 8.59
CA VAL A 23 -9.72 -0.65 7.22
C VAL A 23 -9.64 0.86 7.23
N ARG A 24 -8.55 1.39 6.67
CA ARG A 24 -8.33 2.82 6.48
C ARG A 24 -9.02 3.32 5.23
N ASP A 25 -8.92 2.58 4.13
CA ASP A 25 -9.52 2.96 2.84
C ASP A 25 -9.68 1.76 1.89
N VAL A 26 -10.65 1.85 0.97
CA VAL A 26 -10.89 0.91 -0.12
C VAL A 26 -11.26 1.69 -1.38
N THR A 27 -10.42 1.62 -2.40
CA THR A 27 -10.60 2.33 -3.67
C THR A 27 -10.63 1.37 -4.85
N GLU A 28 -11.19 1.83 -5.96
CA GLU A 28 -11.07 1.19 -7.27
C GLU A 28 -10.11 2.01 -8.13
N GLU A 29 -9.05 1.37 -8.60
CA GLU A 29 -8.02 1.99 -9.42
C GLU A 29 -7.67 1.06 -10.60
N GLU A 30 -7.98 1.54 -11.80
CA GLU A 30 -7.67 0.85 -13.07
C GLU A 30 -8.18 -0.61 -13.15
N GLY A 31 -9.37 -0.88 -12.62
CA GLY A 31 -9.99 -2.20 -12.58
C GLY A 31 -9.47 -3.11 -11.48
N ASN A 32 -8.76 -2.54 -10.50
CA ASN A 32 -8.33 -3.23 -9.29
C ASN A 32 -8.96 -2.60 -8.05
N ILE A 33 -9.29 -3.43 -7.09
CA ILE A 33 -9.59 -2.98 -5.74
C ILE A 33 -8.27 -2.84 -4.99
N VAL A 34 -8.05 -1.67 -4.39
CA VAL A 34 -6.91 -1.35 -3.54
C VAL A 34 -7.41 -1.13 -2.13
N ILE A 35 -6.88 -1.91 -1.17
CA ILE A 35 -7.27 -1.84 0.24
C ILE A 35 -6.09 -1.44 1.09
N TYR A 36 -6.32 -0.45 1.93
CA TYR A 36 -5.43 -0.03 2.99
C TYR A 36 -6.04 -0.42 4.35
N THR A 37 -5.39 -1.33 5.06
CA THR A 37 -5.77 -1.73 6.42
C THR A 37 -4.79 -1.15 7.43
N GLU A 38 -5.13 -1.24 8.72
CA GLU A 38 -4.09 -1.16 9.74
C GLU A 38 -3.06 -2.29 9.54
N PRO A 39 -1.76 -2.06 9.84
CA PRO A 39 -0.71 -3.06 9.61
C PRO A 39 -0.95 -4.38 10.34
N THR A 40 -1.53 -4.32 11.54
CA THR A 40 -1.84 -5.49 12.36
C THR A 40 -2.94 -6.37 11.77
N ASP A 41 -3.77 -5.80 10.89
CA ASP A 41 -4.98 -6.43 10.36
C ASP A 41 -4.81 -6.95 8.93
N LEU A 42 -3.63 -6.78 8.32
CA LEU A 42 -3.37 -7.24 6.95
C LEU A 42 -3.76 -8.71 6.73
N HIS A 43 -3.27 -9.61 7.58
CA HIS A 43 -3.55 -11.04 7.45
C HIS A 43 -5.02 -11.38 7.72
N LYS A 44 -5.68 -10.62 8.61
CA LYS A 44 -7.11 -10.75 8.90
C LYS A 44 -7.95 -10.36 7.68
N GLY A 45 -7.61 -9.23 7.03
CA GLY A 45 -8.21 -8.79 5.77
C GLY A 45 -8.06 -9.81 4.65
N ILE A 46 -6.85 -10.35 4.44
CA ILE A 46 -6.61 -11.39 3.43
C ILE A 46 -7.47 -12.63 3.71
N ALA A 47 -7.58 -13.06 4.97
CA ALA A 47 -8.40 -14.21 5.34
C ALA A 47 -9.90 -13.97 5.09
N ALA A 48 -10.40 -12.78 5.41
CA ALA A 48 -11.79 -12.38 5.16
C ALA A 48 -12.12 -12.39 3.66
N LEU A 49 -11.27 -11.80 2.83
CA LEU A 49 -11.43 -11.78 1.37
C LEU A 49 -11.42 -13.19 0.78
N LYS A 50 -10.53 -14.06 1.27
CA LYS A 50 -10.50 -15.48 0.88
C LYS A 50 -11.78 -16.22 1.27
N ALA A 51 -12.32 -15.97 2.45
CA ALA A 51 -13.59 -16.55 2.88
C ALA A 51 -14.77 -16.08 2.02
N ALA A 52 -14.70 -14.86 1.49
CA ALA A 52 -15.66 -14.29 0.54
C ALA A 52 -15.43 -14.75 -0.92
N GLY A 53 -14.43 -15.60 -1.19
CA GLY A 53 -14.15 -16.19 -2.50
C GLY A 53 -13.07 -15.48 -3.33
N ILE A 54 -12.48 -14.39 -2.82
CA ILE A 54 -11.38 -13.67 -3.47
C ILE A 54 -10.07 -14.35 -3.10
N THR A 55 -9.53 -15.13 -4.03
CA THR A 55 -8.35 -15.98 -3.77
C THR A 55 -7.12 -15.60 -4.59
N GLU A 56 -7.30 -14.77 -5.62
CA GLU A 56 -6.24 -14.25 -6.48
C GLU A 56 -5.95 -12.80 -6.10
N PHE A 57 -4.76 -12.56 -5.56
CA PHE A 57 -4.29 -11.23 -5.20
C PHE A 57 -3.08 -10.87 -6.05
N SER A 58 -3.06 -9.63 -6.53
CA SER A 58 -1.90 -9.06 -7.21
C SER A 58 -0.80 -8.71 -6.19
N THR A 59 -1.19 -8.11 -5.06
CA THR A 59 -0.27 -7.66 -4.01
C THR A 59 -0.89 -7.89 -2.64
N THR A 60 -0.11 -8.40 -1.69
CA THR A 60 -0.50 -8.54 -0.28
C THR A 60 0.70 -8.29 0.62
N GLU A 61 1.06 -7.03 0.82
CA GLU A 61 2.30 -6.68 1.52
C GLU A 61 2.10 -5.53 2.50
N LEU A 62 2.96 -5.49 3.52
CA LEU A 62 3.10 -4.33 4.38
C LEU A 62 3.94 -3.28 3.65
N GLU A 63 3.39 -2.07 3.56
CA GLU A 63 4.05 -0.93 2.95
C GLU A 63 3.91 0.28 3.86
N MET A 64 4.90 1.17 3.82
CA MET A 64 4.89 2.41 4.58
C MET A 64 4.33 3.50 3.69
N ILE A 65 3.22 4.11 4.13
CA ILE A 65 2.54 5.19 3.41
C ILE A 65 2.86 6.50 4.10
N ALA A 66 3.35 7.47 3.34
CA ALA A 66 3.60 8.82 3.86
C ALA A 66 2.28 9.47 4.28
N GLN A 67 2.20 9.95 5.52
CA GLN A 67 1.03 10.68 6.01
C GLN A 67 1.00 12.15 5.57
N SER A 68 2.17 12.68 5.23
CA SER A 68 2.36 14.04 4.75
C SER A 68 3.60 14.08 3.86
N GLU A 69 3.51 14.78 2.75
CA GLU A 69 4.61 14.92 1.82
C GLU A 69 5.39 16.21 2.04
N VAL A 70 6.63 16.23 1.55
CA VAL A 70 7.53 17.39 1.59
C VAL A 70 8.12 17.61 0.21
N GLU A 71 8.17 18.85 -0.24
CA GLU A 71 8.92 19.24 -1.43
C GLU A 71 10.34 19.66 -1.02
N LEU A 72 11.33 19.15 -1.74
CA LEU A 72 12.72 19.53 -1.58
C LEU A 72 13.11 20.63 -2.57
N SER A 73 14.06 21.48 -2.16
CA SER A 73 14.71 22.42 -3.08
C SER A 73 15.49 21.64 -4.15
N PRO A 74 15.78 22.21 -5.33
CA PRO A 74 16.53 21.49 -6.37
C PRO A 74 17.89 20.98 -5.91
N GLU A 75 18.59 21.76 -5.07
CA GLU A 75 19.89 21.37 -4.51
C GLU A 75 19.77 20.20 -3.52
N ASP A 76 18.74 20.22 -2.66
CA ASP A 76 18.48 19.13 -1.70
C ASP A 76 17.95 17.88 -2.39
N LEU A 77 17.19 18.03 -3.47
CA LEU A 77 16.63 16.93 -4.25
C LEU A 77 17.75 16.13 -4.94
N GLU A 78 18.71 16.79 -5.57
CA GLU A 78 19.87 16.13 -6.20
C GLU A 78 20.66 15.30 -5.17
N ILE A 79 20.82 15.81 -3.94
CA ILE A 79 21.47 15.09 -2.86
C ILE A 79 20.61 13.90 -2.40
N PHE A 80 19.30 14.09 -2.31
CA PHE A 80 18.37 13.05 -1.88
C PHE A 80 18.25 11.91 -2.90
N GLU A 81 18.17 12.21 -4.19
CA GLU A 81 18.21 11.23 -5.29
C GLU A 81 19.46 10.35 -5.17
N GLY A 82 20.65 10.96 -5.01
CA GLY A 82 21.88 10.21 -4.84
C GLY A 82 21.93 9.33 -3.59
N LEU A 83 21.21 9.71 -2.52
CA LEU A 83 21.05 8.86 -1.33
C LEU A 83 20.10 7.69 -1.61
N VAL A 84 18.97 7.93 -2.27
CA VAL A 84 18.01 6.87 -2.64
C VAL A 84 18.69 5.85 -3.54
N ASP A 85 19.36 6.30 -4.60
CA ASP A 85 20.10 5.42 -5.52
C ASP A 85 21.12 4.55 -4.78
N ALA A 86 21.91 5.15 -3.88
CA ALA A 86 22.92 4.42 -3.11
C ALA A 86 22.31 3.39 -2.15
N LEU A 87 21.09 3.62 -1.66
CA LEU A 87 20.37 2.65 -0.82
C LEU A 87 19.73 1.55 -1.66
N GLU A 88 19.22 1.86 -2.84
CA GLU A 88 18.64 0.87 -3.76
C GLU A 88 19.69 -0.05 -4.40
N ASP A 89 20.93 0.44 -4.56
CA ASP A 89 22.07 -0.34 -5.03
C ASP A 89 22.63 -1.32 -3.98
N ASP A 90 22.22 -1.23 -2.71
CA ASP A 90 22.65 -2.14 -1.66
C ASP A 90 21.78 -3.41 -1.64
N ASP A 91 22.40 -4.56 -1.96
CA ASP A 91 21.74 -5.87 -2.00
C ASP A 91 21.02 -6.25 -0.69
N ASP A 92 21.45 -5.69 0.46
CA ASP A 92 20.83 -5.93 1.77
C ASP A 92 19.56 -5.08 2.00
N VAL A 93 19.35 -4.01 1.21
CA VAL A 93 18.17 -3.14 1.30
C VAL A 93 17.04 -3.74 0.47
N GLN A 94 15.90 -4.00 1.12
CA GLN A 94 14.75 -4.61 0.46
C GLN A 94 13.79 -3.59 -0.17
N LYS A 95 13.57 -2.45 0.52
CA LYS A 95 12.66 -1.38 0.10
C LYS A 95 13.09 -0.06 0.73
N VAL A 96 13.04 1.03 -0.04
CA VAL A 96 13.23 2.40 0.43
C VAL A 96 11.86 3.10 0.43
N TYR A 97 11.53 3.79 1.52
CA TYR A 97 10.30 4.56 1.63
C TYR A 97 10.65 6.00 2.05
N HIS A 98 10.01 6.97 1.40
CA HIS A 98 10.18 8.39 1.71
C HIS A 98 8.87 9.14 1.54
N ASN A 99 8.86 10.40 2.00
CA ASN A 99 7.73 11.30 1.85
C ASN A 99 8.05 12.53 0.96
N VAL A 100 9.10 12.46 0.16
CA VAL A 100 9.43 13.49 -0.84
C VAL A 100 8.44 13.42 -2.01
N ALA A 101 7.75 14.51 -2.32
CA ALA A 101 6.71 14.58 -3.37
C ALA A 101 7.25 14.85 -4.77
N ASN A 102 8.40 15.51 -4.86
CA ASN A 102 8.98 16.00 -6.12
C ASN A 102 10.21 15.20 -6.56
N LEU A 103 10.23 13.90 -6.24
CA LEU A 103 11.21 12.94 -6.75
C LEU A 103 10.84 12.48 -8.17
#